data_AF-A0A0D6L3Q2-F1
#
_entry.id   AF-A0A0D6L3Q2-F1
#
_cell.length_a   1.000
_cell.length_b   1.000
_cell.length_c   1.000
_cell.angle_alpha   90.00
_cell.angle_beta   90.00
_cell.angle_gamma   90.00
#
_symmetry.space_group_name_H-M   'P 1'
#
loop_
_entity.id
_entity.type
_entity.pdbx_description
1 polymer ?
#
loop_
_entity_poly.entity_id
_entity_poly.type
_entity_poly.pdbx_seq_one_letter_code
_entity_poly.pdbx_strand_id
1 'polypeptide(L)'
;MIIRPLFPGGFCAAVQQSSARYVSSKYPRPTPRPYRRRLYEAAVAPVLPQKLGVCTNNLVKSGKQEYDPVELALCRVVKKWMTSEEYRVMAICQFLPVAGRTLWLSKNQLRLKGVEFRSYGNRILRKTFE
;
A
#
# COMPACT_ATOMS: atom_id res chain seq x y z
N MET A 1 41.07 -13.52 -50.14
CA MET A 1 40.06 -14.55 -49.80
C MET A 1 39.01 -13.91 -48.91
N ILE A 2 37.79 -13.83 -49.43
CA ILE A 2 36.62 -13.27 -48.75
C ILE A 2 35.92 -14.44 -48.06
N ILE A 3 35.68 -14.35 -46.75
CA ILE A 3 34.69 -15.18 -46.07
C ILE A 3 33.90 -14.27 -45.11
N ARG A 4 32.63 -14.00 -45.49
CA ARG A 4 31.54 -13.54 -44.62
C ARG A 4 30.69 -14.78 -44.23
N PRO A 5 29.63 -14.66 -43.41
CA PRO A 5 29.60 -14.34 -42.00
C PRO A 5 28.83 -15.44 -41.21
N LEU A 6 28.97 -15.51 -39.89
CA LEU A 6 28.07 -16.30 -39.04
C LEU A 6 27.56 -15.40 -37.92
N PHE A 7 26.38 -14.83 -38.15
CA PHE A 7 25.47 -14.40 -37.08
C PHE A 7 24.32 -15.41 -37.05
N PRO A 8 23.96 -15.91 -35.86
CA PRO A 8 22.62 -15.61 -35.40
C PRO A 8 22.64 -15.37 -33.89
N GLY A 9 22.25 -14.17 -33.48
CA GLY A 9 22.15 -13.85 -32.06
C GLY A 9 21.76 -12.41 -31.96
N GLY A 10 20.44 -12.18 -31.87
CA GLY A 10 19.87 -10.85 -31.80
C GLY A 10 20.58 -10.03 -30.74
N PHE A 11 21.34 -9.04 -31.19
CA PHE A 11 21.68 -7.91 -30.36
C PHE A 11 20.38 -7.20 -30.02
N CYS A 12 19.69 -7.65 -28.96
CA CYS A 12 18.98 -6.72 -28.12
C CYS A 12 20.05 -5.80 -27.57
N ALA A 13 20.37 -4.76 -28.35
CA ALA A 13 21.03 -3.59 -27.84
C ALA A 13 20.13 -3.12 -26.69
N ALA A 14 20.49 -3.49 -25.46
CA ALA A 14 20.10 -2.74 -24.30
C ALA A 14 20.67 -1.36 -24.58
N VAL A 15 19.84 -0.51 -25.18
CA VAL A 15 20.08 0.91 -25.26
C VAL A 15 20.28 1.29 -23.81
N GLN A 16 21.54 1.39 -23.38
CA GLN A 16 21.91 2.26 -22.29
C GLN A 16 21.45 3.62 -22.81
N GLN A 17 20.18 3.93 -22.52
CA GLN A 17 19.68 5.27 -22.47
C GLN A 17 20.57 5.90 -21.40
N SER A 18 21.72 6.41 -21.85
CA SER A 18 22.26 7.60 -21.23
C SER A 18 21.05 8.51 -21.18
N SER A 19 20.48 8.65 -19.99
CA SER A 19 19.44 9.62 -19.73
C SER A 19 20.16 10.95 -19.86
N ALA A 20 20.40 11.35 -21.11
CA ALA A 20 20.57 12.72 -21.49
C ALA A 20 19.25 13.36 -21.06
N ARG A 21 19.23 13.77 -19.79
CA ARG A 21 18.18 14.63 -19.29
C ARG A 21 18.20 15.79 -20.27
N TYR A 22 17.15 15.91 -21.08
CA TYR A 22 16.87 17.12 -21.82
C TYR A 22 16.47 18.16 -20.75
N VAL A 23 17.47 18.63 -20.01
CA VAL A 23 17.31 19.68 -19.02
C VAL A 23 17.14 20.97 -19.81
N SER A 24 16.14 21.75 -19.44
CA SER A 24 15.96 23.16 -19.81
C SER A 24 17.32 23.86 -20.00
N SER A 25 17.42 24.71 -21.03
CA SER A 25 18.59 25.58 -21.29
C SER A 25 19.01 26.45 -20.10
N LYS A 26 18.18 26.51 -19.05
CA LYS A 26 18.43 27.20 -17.78
C LYS A 26 19.60 26.64 -16.97
N TYR A 27 20.01 25.39 -17.17
CA TYR A 27 21.10 24.79 -16.38
C TYR A 27 22.36 24.57 -17.24
N PRO A 28 23.56 24.88 -16.71
CA PRO A 28 24.82 24.65 -17.42
C PRO A 28 24.97 23.16 -17.70
N ARG A 29 25.15 22.82 -18.99
CA ARG A 29 25.38 21.44 -19.41
C ARG A 29 26.71 20.96 -18.81
N PRO A 30 26.78 19.72 -18.31
CA PRO A 30 28.03 19.17 -17.85
C PRO A 30 29.04 19.19 -19.01
N THR A 31 30.19 19.83 -18.81
CA THR A 31 31.24 19.88 -19.82
C THR A 31 31.76 18.46 -20.10
N PRO A 32 31.97 18.09 -21.37
CA PRO A 32 32.49 16.77 -21.72
C PRO A 32 33.84 16.54 -21.04
N ARG A 33 33.96 15.46 -20.26
CA ARG A 33 35.23 15.11 -19.59
C ARG A 33 36.30 14.69 -20.63
N PRO A 34 37.60 14.86 -20.33
CA PRO A 34 38.69 14.38 -21.21
C PRO A 34 38.60 12.87 -21.48
N TYR A 35 39.03 12.44 -22.68
CA TYR A 35 38.90 11.05 -23.14
C TYR A 35 39.46 10.02 -22.15
N ARG A 36 40.69 10.24 -21.65
CA ARG A 36 41.34 9.36 -20.67
C ARG A 36 40.54 9.21 -19.38
N ARG A 37 39.89 10.29 -18.94
CA ARG A 37 39.07 10.29 -17.72
C ARG A 37 37.79 9.48 -17.89
N ARG A 38 37.19 9.49 -19.10
CA ARG A 38 36.02 8.65 -19.40
C ARG A 38 36.36 7.16 -19.38
N LEU A 39 37.51 6.79 -19.96
CA LEU A 39 37.98 5.40 -19.95
C LEU A 39 38.23 4.91 -18.53
N TYR A 40 38.86 5.75 -17.70
CA TYR A 40 39.09 5.45 -16.29
C TYR A 40 37.77 5.25 -15.53
N GLU A 41 36.81 6.17 -15.68
CA GLU A 41 35.51 6.08 -15.00
C GLU A 41 34.69 4.87 -15.45
N ALA A 42 34.77 4.48 -16.73
CA ALA A 42 34.13 3.27 -17.23
C ALA A 42 34.76 1.99 -16.66
N ALA A 43 36.10 1.97 -16.51
CA ALA A 43 36.81 0.84 -15.93
C ALA A 43 36.60 0.71 -14.41
N VAL A 44 36.38 1.82 -13.72
CA VAL A 44 36.13 1.87 -12.26
C VAL A 44 34.64 1.68 -11.93
N ALA A 45 33.75 1.65 -12.93
CA ALA A 45 32.33 1.46 -12.69
C ALA A 45 32.04 0.12 -11.99
N PRO A 46 31.21 0.10 -10.94
CA PRO A 46 30.95 -1.13 -10.20
C PRO A 46 30.22 -2.14 -11.09
N VAL A 47 30.70 -3.38 -11.10
CA VAL A 47 30.01 -4.50 -11.74
C VAL A 47 28.85 -4.90 -10.83
N LEU A 48 27.64 -4.45 -11.17
CA LEU A 48 26.43 -4.89 -10.48
C LEU A 48 26.03 -6.28 -10.99
N PRO A 49 25.66 -7.22 -10.11
CA PRO A 49 25.09 -8.48 -10.55
C PRO A 49 23.81 -8.24 -11.37
N GLN A 50 23.53 -9.10 -12.35
CA GLN A 50 22.27 -9.06 -13.08
C GLN A 50 21.13 -9.19 -12.06
N LYS A 51 20.23 -8.21 -12.01
CA LYS A 51 19.08 -8.25 -11.11
C LYS A 51 18.25 -9.48 -11.46
N LEU A 52 18.22 -10.46 -10.57
CA LEU A 52 17.25 -11.55 -10.65
C LEU A 52 15.86 -10.91 -10.60
N GLY A 53 14.95 -11.40 -11.44
CA GLY A 53 13.57 -10.90 -11.53
C GLY A 53 12.98 -10.76 -10.13
N VAL A 54 12.33 -9.62 -9.87
CA VAL A 54 11.66 -9.30 -8.61
C VAL A 54 10.88 -10.54 -8.17
N CYS A 55 11.22 -11.11 -7.01
CA CYS A 55 10.40 -12.15 -6.40
C CYS A 55 9.01 -11.56 -6.21
N THR A 56 8.06 -11.93 -7.08
CA THR A 56 6.66 -11.65 -6.85
C THR A 56 6.29 -12.47 -5.62
N ASN A 57 6.13 -11.78 -4.50
CA ASN A 57 5.53 -12.34 -3.32
C ASN A 57 4.16 -12.90 -3.71
N ASN A 58 4.07 -14.20 -3.97
CA ASN A 58 2.83 -14.95 -3.83
C ASN A 58 2.49 -15.02 -2.34
N LEU A 59 2.38 -13.85 -1.69
CA LEU A 59 1.70 -13.69 -0.43
C LEU A 59 0.22 -13.68 -0.77
N VAL A 60 -0.27 -14.88 -1.07
CA VAL A 60 -1.68 -15.20 -1.06
C VAL A 60 -2.16 -14.95 0.37
N LYS A 61 -2.46 -13.70 0.71
CA LYS A 61 -3.26 -13.33 1.88
C LYS A 61 -4.73 -13.64 1.59
N SER A 62 -5.02 -14.83 1.08
CA SER A 62 -6.38 -15.33 0.91
C SER A 62 -6.62 -16.53 1.82
N GLY A 63 -6.15 -16.44 3.06
CA GLY A 63 -6.87 -17.10 4.13
C GLY A 63 -8.13 -16.29 4.36
N LYS A 64 -9.30 -16.82 3.99
CA LYS A 64 -10.57 -16.34 4.54
C LYS A 64 -10.40 -16.44 6.04
N GLN A 65 -10.12 -15.33 6.72
CA GLN A 65 -9.96 -15.34 8.16
C GLN A 65 -11.29 -15.76 8.74
N GLU A 66 -11.34 -17.00 9.21
CA GLU A 66 -12.50 -17.56 9.88
C GLU A 66 -12.83 -16.69 11.09
N TYR A 67 -14.12 -16.43 11.28
CA TYR A 67 -14.57 -15.62 12.41
C TYR A 67 -14.43 -16.43 13.68
N ASP A 68 -13.91 -15.80 14.72
CA ASP A 68 -13.85 -16.46 16.02
C ASP A 68 -15.27 -16.69 16.56
N PRO A 69 -15.50 -17.75 17.35
CA PRO A 69 -16.81 -18.02 17.93
C PRO A 69 -17.31 -16.86 18.81
N VAL A 70 -16.40 -16.11 19.43
CA VAL A 70 -16.70 -14.91 20.22
C VAL A 70 -17.21 -13.77 19.32
N GLU A 71 -16.58 -13.56 18.16
CA GLU A 71 -17.03 -12.54 17.20
C GLU A 71 -18.44 -12.87 16.69
N LEU A 72 -18.71 -14.15 16.39
CA LEU A 72 -20.03 -14.61 15.97
C LEU A 72 -21.09 -14.40 17.07
N ALA A 73 -20.75 -14.65 18.33
CA ALA A 73 -21.64 -14.40 19.46
C ALA A 73 -21.95 -12.90 19.60
N LEU A 74 -20.95 -12.02 19.46
CA LEU A 74 -21.15 -10.57 19.45
C LEU A 74 -22.05 -10.13 18.30
N CYS A 75 -21.88 -10.71 17.10
CA CYS A 75 -22.74 -10.42 15.95
C CYS A 75 -24.21 -10.73 16.25
N ARG A 76 -24.49 -11.86 16.92
CA ARG A 76 -25.85 -12.25 17.31
C ARG A 76 -26.48 -11.27 18.30
N VAL A 77 -25.70 -10.80 19.28
CA VAL A 77 -26.15 -9.80 20.25
C VAL A 77 -26.50 -8.48 19.55
N VAL A 78 -25.63 -8.01 18.65
CA VAL A 78 -25.85 -6.78 17.89
C VAL A 78 -27.06 -6.90 16.97
N LYS A 79 -27.20 -8.00 16.22
CA LYS A 79 -28.39 -8.26 15.36
C LYS A 79 -29.69 -8.27 16.18
N LYS A 80 -29.68 -8.92 17.35
CA LYS A 80 -30.83 -8.96 18.26
C LYS A 80 -31.21 -7.55 18.74
N TRP A 81 -30.22 -6.76 19.13
CA TRP A 81 -30.42 -5.38 19.58
C TRP A 81 -30.99 -4.48 18.46
N MET A 82 -30.43 -4.54 17.25
CA MET A 82 -30.95 -3.77 16.10
C MET A 82 -32.39 -4.14 15.77
N THR A 83 -32.73 -5.43 15.87
CA THR A 83 -34.09 -5.93 15.62
C THR A 83 -35.07 -5.45 16.69
N SER A 84 -34.67 -5.41 17.96
CA SER A 84 -35.52 -4.88 19.04
C SER A 84 -35.79 -3.38 18.93
N GLU A 85 -34.89 -2.62 18.31
CA GLU A 85 -35.04 -1.16 18.12
C GLU A 85 -35.67 -0.79 16.76
N GLU A 86 -36.13 -1.78 15.99
CA GLU A 86 -36.76 -1.60 14.66
C GLU A 86 -35.92 -0.74 13.69
N TYR A 87 -34.59 -0.71 13.88
CA TYR A 87 -33.65 0.13 13.11
C TYR A 87 -33.97 1.64 13.12
N ARG A 88 -34.79 2.13 14.05
CA ARG A 88 -35.45 3.44 13.89
C ARG A 88 -34.54 4.66 14.00
N VAL A 89 -33.42 4.62 14.73
CA VAL A 89 -32.47 5.75 14.80
C VAL A 89 -31.05 5.26 15.15
N MET A 90 -30.20 5.04 14.13
CA MET A 90 -28.75 4.83 14.34
C MET A 90 -27.95 5.89 13.59
N ALA A 91 -26.95 6.46 14.27
CA ALA A 91 -25.96 7.34 13.67
C ALA A 91 -24.60 6.64 13.60
N ILE A 92 -23.99 6.59 12.42
CA ILE A 92 -22.64 6.06 12.22
C ILE A 92 -21.67 7.25 12.21
N CYS A 93 -20.80 7.31 13.21
CA CYS A 93 -19.82 8.39 13.36
C CYS A 93 -18.40 7.87 13.17
N GLN A 94 -17.51 8.74 12.66
CA GLN A 94 -16.07 8.45 12.66
C GLN A 94 -15.51 8.65 14.08
N PHE A 95 -14.86 7.63 14.62
CA PHE A 95 -14.21 7.72 15.92
C PHE A 95 -12.82 8.36 15.79
N LEU A 96 -12.71 9.62 16.20
CA LEU A 96 -11.43 10.33 16.28
C LEU A 96 -10.70 9.97 17.59
N PRO A 97 -9.35 10.02 17.62
CA PRO A 97 -8.60 9.79 18.84
C PRO A 97 -8.80 10.97 19.80
N VAL A 98 -9.64 10.78 20.82
CA VAL A 98 -9.91 11.77 21.87
C VAL A 98 -9.42 11.24 23.22
N ALA A 99 -9.05 12.14 24.13
CA ALA A 99 -8.69 11.77 25.49
C ALA A 99 -9.83 11.02 26.20
N GLY A 100 -9.48 10.12 27.13
CA GLY A 100 -10.46 9.29 27.84
C GLY A 100 -11.48 10.10 28.64
N ARG A 101 -11.05 11.22 29.27
CA ARG A 101 -11.94 12.10 30.05
C ARG A 101 -13.03 12.74 29.19
N THR A 102 -12.64 13.26 28.02
CA THR A 102 -13.58 13.88 27.07
C THR A 102 -14.54 12.86 26.50
N LEU A 103 -14.08 11.65 26.18
CA LEU A 103 -14.94 10.56 25.72
C LEU A 103 -15.96 10.17 26.80
N TRP A 104 -15.54 10.08 28.06
CA TRP A 104 -16.41 9.75 29.17
C TRP A 104 -17.48 10.82 29.39
N LEU A 105 -17.08 12.10 29.33
CA LEU A 105 -18.01 13.23 29.42
C LEU A 105 -19.04 13.21 28.28
N SER A 106 -18.61 12.99 27.02
CA SER A 106 -19.52 12.89 25.87
C SER A 106 -20.47 11.70 25.99
N LYS A 107 -19.99 10.54 26.46
CA LYS A 107 -20.86 9.36 26.71
C LYS A 107 -21.94 9.68 27.74
N ASN A 108 -21.60 10.38 28.82
CA ASN A 108 -22.57 10.79 29.83
C ASN A 108 -23.60 11.78 29.29
N GLN A 109 -23.17 12.74 28.46
CA GLN A 109 -24.09 13.67 27.79
C GLN A 109 -25.06 12.94 26.86
N LEU A 110 -24.60 11.94 26.11
CA LEU A 110 -25.48 11.12 25.27
C LEU A 110 -26.45 10.28 26.10
N ARG A 111 -25.97 9.68 27.20
CA ARG A 111 -26.80 8.91 28.12
C ARG A 111 -27.92 9.75 28.75
N LEU A 112 -27.63 10.99 29.12
CA LEU A 112 -28.65 11.93 29.63
C LEU A 112 -29.72 12.25 28.59
N LYS A 113 -29.39 12.17 27.30
CA LYS A 113 -30.33 12.33 26.18
C LYS A 113 -31.01 11.01 25.78
N GLY A 114 -30.77 9.92 26.51
CA GLY A 114 -31.31 8.59 26.18
C GLY A 114 -30.64 7.93 24.98
N VAL A 115 -29.48 8.43 24.52
CA VAL A 115 -28.75 7.87 23.37
C VAL A 115 -27.61 7.00 23.87
N GLU A 116 -27.58 5.74 23.43
CA GLU A 116 -26.48 4.83 23.74
C GLU A 116 -25.32 4.98 22.75
N PHE A 117 -24.12 5.13 23.28
CA PHE A 117 -22.90 5.07 22.49
C PHE A 117 -22.29 3.68 22.56
N ARG A 118 -22.14 3.01 21.41
CA ARG A 118 -21.50 1.68 21.30
C ARG A 118 -20.41 1.71 20.24
N SER A 119 -19.28 1.08 20.53
CA SER A 119 -18.15 0.94 19.61
C SER A 119 -17.88 -0.53 19.34
N TYR A 120 -18.06 -0.97 18.09
CA TYR A 120 -17.75 -2.32 17.63
C TYR A 120 -16.65 -2.28 16.57
N GLY A 121 -15.88 -3.37 16.46
CA GLY A 121 -14.88 -3.51 15.41
C GLY A 121 -15.52 -3.61 14.03
N ASN A 122 -14.87 -3.04 13.01
CA ASN A 122 -15.36 -3.06 11.63
C ASN A 122 -15.62 -4.48 11.09
N ARG A 123 -14.81 -5.45 11.51
CA ARG A 123 -14.97 -6.86 11.14
C ARG A 123 -16.31 -7.44 11.62
N ILE A 124 -16.67 -7.16 12.87
CA ILE A 124 -17.93 -7.58 13.49
C ILE A 124 -19.10 -6.88 12.78
N LEU A 125 -19.01 -5.57 12.58
CA LEU A 125 -20.08 -4.81 11.93
C LEU A 125 -20.33 -5.26 10.48
N ARG A 126 -19.28 -5.56 9.71
CA ARG A 126 -19.43 -6.15 8.37
C ARG A 126 -20.22 -7.45 8.43
N LYS A 127 -19.88 -8.34 9.36
CA LYS A 127 -20.59 -9.61 9.53
C LYS A 127 -22.02 -9.45 10.05
N THR A 128 -22.33 -8.38 10.79
CA THR A 128 -23.70 -8.10 11.22
C THR A 128 -24.60 -7.59 10.10
N PHE A 129 -24.03 -6.96 9.07
CA PHE A 129 -24.78 -6.45 7.92
C PHE A 129 -24.74 -7.36 6.69
N GLU A 130 -23.91 -8.42 6.72
CA GLU A 130 -24.06 -9.60 5.86
C GLU A 130 -25.37 -10.34 6.17
#